data_AF-A0A6H1JXC1-F1
#
_entry.id   AF-A0A6H1JXC1-F1
#
_cell.length_a   1.000
_cell.length_b   1.000
_cell.length_c   1.000
_cell.angle_alpha   90.00
_cell.angle_beta   90.00
_cell.angle_gamma   90.00
#
_symmetry.space_group_name_H-M   'P 1'
#
loop_
_entity.id
_entity.type
_entity.pdbx_description
1 polymer ?
#
loop_
_entity_poly.entity_id
_entity_poly.type
_entity_poly.pdbx_seq_one_letter_code
_entity_poly.pdbx_strand_id
1 'polypeptide(L)'
;MTWTGGTISRQPRTEEIKWPESGLPYIARQHAREYGNWRKTFLTHNDSVPDGLEDEFKALLRPRLKPWDGEIAREADLRYLPLARMVVPEHRHRVYYVYPGQSSLQVFILPSSQRTWQIALAVLGALAVLYLLSRFLT
;
A
#
# COMPACT_ATOMS: atom_id res chain seq x y z
N MET A 1 34.28 44.64 -13.69
CA MET A 1 33.40 43.48 -13.44
C MET A 1 33.03 43.48 -11.97
N THR A 2 31.75 43.53 -11.65
CA THR A 2 31.24 43.62 -10.27
C THR A 2 30.54 42.30 -9.97
N TRP A 3 31.14 41.46 -9.13
CA TRP A 3 30.54 40.19 -8.72
C TRP A 3 29.54 40.46 -7.60
N THR A 4 28.27 40.11 -7.81
CA THR A 4 27.23 40.19 -6.79
C THR A 4 27.07 38.81 -6.17
N GLY A 5 27.63 38.63 -4.96
CA GLY A 5 27.44 37.41 -4.19
C GLY A 5 26.06 37.38 -3.54
N GLY A 6 25.36 36.25 -3.64
CA GLY A 6 24.12 35.97 -2.92
C GLY A 6 24.23 34.63 -2.19
N THR A 7 23.69 34.57 -0.96
CA THR A 7 23.62 33.33 -0.18
C THR A 7 22.25 32.70 -0.34
N ILE A 8 22.21 31.45 -0.82
CA ILE A 8 20.97 30.66 -0.89
C ILE A 8 20.83 29.89 0.44
N SER A 9 19.85 30.27 1.25
CA SER A 9 19.47 29.51 2.45
C SER A 9 18.36 28.52 2.11
N ARG A 10 18.54 27.24 2.46
CA ARG A 10 17.51 26.20 2.29
C ARG A 10 17.02 25.76 3.67
N GLN A 11 15.73 25.95 3.94
CA GLN A 11 15.08 25.43 5.15
C GLN A 11 14.15 24.28 4.76
N PRO A 12 14.53 23.02 5.03
CA PRO A 12 13.64 21.90 4.76
C PRO A 12 12.40 22.01 5.64
N ARG A 13 11.22 21.82 5.05
CA ARG A 13 9.96 21.72 5.78
C ARG A 13 9.49 20.26 5.74
N THR A 14 9.22 19.70 6.91
CA THR A 14 8.68 18.35 7.05
C THR A 14 7.18 18.45 7.30
N GLU A 15 6.38 17.81 6.46
CA GLU A 15 4.92 17.69 6.64
C GLU A 15 4.59 16.22 6.92
N GLU A 16 3.78 15.97 7.95
CA GLU A 16 3.20 14.66 8.16
C GLU A 16 1.98 14.48 7.27
N ILE A 17 2.00 13.47 6.40
CA ILE A 17 0.92 13.20 5.45
C ILE A 17 0.14 11.98 5.92
N LYS A 18 -1.15 12.18 6.20
CA LYS A 18 -2.09 11.08 6.39
C LYS A 18 -2.52 10.53 5.03
N TRP A 19 -1.91 9.41 4.65
CA TRP A 19 -2.24 8.70 3.43
C TRP A 19 -3.57 7.94 3.55
N PRO A 20 -4.34 7.78 2.46
CA PRO A 20 -5.52 6.93 2.45
C PRO A 20 -5.17 5.50 2.83
N GLU A 21 -6.14 4.77 3.35
CA GLU A 21 -5.97 3.35 3.55
C GLU A 21 -5.83 2.65 2.20
N SER A 22 -4.81 1.80 2.06
CA SER A 22 -4.55 1.12 0.79
C SER A 22 -5.60 0.05 0.43
N GLY A 23 -6.62 -0.18 1.25
CA GLY A 23 -7.60 -1.27 1.10
C GLY A 23 -7.02 -2.71 1.16
N LEU A 24 -5.71 -2.86 1.36
CA LEU A 24 -5.01 -4.15 1.33
C LEU A 24 -4.81 -4.70 2.74
N PRO A 25 -5.05 -6.01 2.97
CA PRO A 25 -4.65 -6.67 4.20
C PRO A 25 -3.16 -6.49 4.46
N TYR A 26 -2.80 -6.34 5.74
CA TYR A 26 -1.42 -6.07 6.17
C TYR A 26 -0.41 -7.07 5.58
N ILE A 27 -0.73 -8.36 5.59
CA ILE A 27 0.17 -9.42 5.08
C ILE A 27 0.41 -9.25 3.57
N ALA A 28 -0.64 -8.96 2.79
CA ALA A 28 -0.49 -8.71 1.35
C ALA A 28 0.36 -7.45 1.09
N ARG A 29 0.20 -6.41 1.92
CA ARG A 29 1.01 -5.18 1.85
C ARG A 29 2.48 -5.44 2.14
N GLN A 30 2.80 -6.21 3.18
CA GLN A 30 4.19 -6.57 3.51
C GLN A 30 4.83 -7.40 2.40
N HIS A 31 4.11 -8.41 1.89
CA HIS A 31 4.60 -9.26 0.81
C HIS A 31 4.87 -8.45 -0.48
N ALA A 32 3.98 -7.51 -0.83
CA ALA A 32 4.20 -6.60 -1.96
C ALA A 32 5.35 -5.61 -1.72
N ARG A 33 5.57 -5.16 -0.48
CA ARG A 33 6.71 -4.31 -0.12
C ARG A 33 8.04 -5.02 -0.33
N GLU A 34 8.12 -6.29 0.01
CA GLU A 34 9.34 -7.10 -0.07
C GLU A 34 9.63 -7.56 -1.51
N TYR A 35 8.63 -8.10 -2.21
CA TYR A 35 8.84 -8.77 -3.51
C TYR A 35 8.37 -7.98 -4.73
N GLY A 36 7.68 -6.84 -4.52
CA GLY A 36 7.18 -6.02 -5.59
C GLY A 36 8.27 -5.26 -6.35
N ASN A 37 8.13 -5.15 -7.66
CA ASN A 37 8.93 -4.28 -8.50
C ASN A 37 8.34 -2.88 -8.51
N TRP A 38 8.68 -2.12 -7.46
CA TRP A 38 8.22 -0.77 -7.24
C TRP A 38 8.73 0.17 -8.33
N ARG A 39 7.80 0.82 -9.02
CA ARG A 39 8.12 1.91 -9.93
C ARG A 39 8.52 3.13 -9.12
N LYS A 40 9.56 3.83 -9.58
CA LYS A 40 10.01 5.11 -9.03
C LYS A 40 9.81 6.18 -10.08
N THR A 41 9.34 7.35 -9.69
CA THR A 41 9.18 8.49 -10.58
C THR A 41 9.42 9.77 -9.80
N PHE A 42 10.06 10.74 -10.45
CA PHE A 42 10.24 12.08 -9.93
C PHE A 42 9.18 12.97 -10.57
N LEU A 43 8.45 13.70 -9.74
CA LEU A 43 7.36 14.57 -10.16
C LEU A 43 7.65 16.00 -9.74
N THR A 44 7.46 16.91 -10.67
CA THR A 44 7.44 18.36 -10.46
C THR A 44 5.99 18.87 -10.49
N HIS A 45 5.80 20.16 -10.24
CA HIS A 45 4.49 20.80 -10.26
C HIS A 45 3.75 20.75 -11.60
N ASN A 46 4.46 20.59 -12.72
CA ASN A 46 3.89 20.53 -14.06
C ASN A 46 3.65 19.09 -14.53
N ASP A 47 4.16 18.11 -13.80
CA ASP A 47 4.06 16.72 -14.21
C ASP A 47 2.69 16.13 -13.89
N SER A 48 2.22 15.28 -14.79
CA SER A 48 1.00 14.52 -14.56
C SER A 48 1.27 13.39 -13.58
N VAL A 49 0.39 13.24 -12.57
CA VAL A 49 0.45 12.12 -11.63
C VAL A 49 0.20 10.80 -12.38
N PRO A 50 0.94 9.71 -12.09
CA PRO A 50 0.79 8.44 -12.79
C PRO A 50 -0.65 7.93 -12.83
N ASP A 51 -1.10 7.48 -14.00
CA ASP A 51 -2.48 7.01 -14.21
C ASP A 51 -2.85 5.80 -13.37
N GLY A 52 -1.86 4.93 -13.07
CA GLY A 52 -2.05 3.73 -12.26
C GLY A 52 -2.26 3.96 -10.76
N LEU A 53 -2.29 5.23 -10.32
CA LEU A 53 -2.60 5.60 -8.94
C LEU A 53 -4.12 5.74 -8.75
N GLU A 54 -4.66 5.28 -7.63
CA GLU A 54 -6.08 5.47 -7.31
C GLU A 54 -6.40 6.97 -7.13
N ASP A 55 -7.64 7.36 -7.44
CA ASP A 55 -8.04 8.76 -7.51
C ASP A 55 -7.91 9.50 -6.18
N GLU A 56 -8.12 8.82 -5.05
CA GLU A 56 -7.92 9.38 -3.70
C GLU A 56 -6.46 9.78 -3.47
N PHE A 57 -5.51 8.94 -3.91
CA PHE A 57 -4.08 9.23 -3.81
C PHE A 57 -3.69 10.35 -4.77
N LYS A 58 -4.24 10.38 -5.99
CA LYS A 58 -4.03 11.48 -6.94
C LYS A 58 -4.52 12.80 -6.37
N ALA A 59 -5.69 12.81 -5.76
CA ALA A 59 -6.30 14.01 -5.16
C ALA A 59 -5.46 14.56 -3.99
N LEU A 60 -4.83 13.69 -3.19
CA LEU A 60 -3.92 14.11 -2.12
C LEU A 60 -2.56 14.60 -2.63
N LEU A 61 -2.03 14.01 -3.72
CA LEU A 61 -0.70 14.32 -4.23
C LEU A 61 -0.67 15.60 -5.06
N ARG A 62 -1.64 15.80 -5.98
CA ARG A 62 -1.69 16.96 -6.89
C ARG A 62 -1.50 18.33 -6.20
N PRO A 63 -2.25 18.69 -5.14
CA PRO A 63 -2.10 20.00 -4.51
C PRO A 63 -0.72 20.15 -3.85
N ARG A 64 -0.08 19.05 -3.46
CA ARG A 64 1.23 19.06 -2.79
C ARG A 64 2.40 19.23 -3.74
N LEU A 65 2.23 18.92 -5.04
CA LEU A 65 3.25 19.18 -6.05
C LEU A 65 3.40 20.68 -6.37
N LYS A 66 2.39 21.50 -6.03
CA LYS A 66 2.48 22.95 -6.22
C LYS A 66 3.52 23.54 -5.25
N PRO A 67 4.43 24.41 -5.72
CA PRO A 67 5.33 25.14 -4.85
C PRO A 67 4.56 26.02 -3.88
N TRP A 68 5.10 26.24 -2.69
CA TRP A 68 4.61 27.24 -1.76
C TRP A 68 5.08 28.65 -2.13
N ASP A 69 4.49 29.67 -1.51
CA ASP A 69 4.91 31.06 -1.71
C ASP A 69 6.39 31.23 -1.33
N GLY A 70 7.18 31.74 -2.27
CA GLY A 70 8.63 31.89 -2.14
C GLY A 70 9.45 30.62 -2.43
N GLU A 71 8.81 29.48 -2.73
CA GLU A 71 9.49 28.26 -3.18
C GLU A 71 9.80 28.34 -4.68
N ILE A 72 11.07 28.20 -5.05
CA ILE A 72 11.53 28.31 -6.45
C ILE A 72 11.15 27.07 -7.26
N ALA A 73 11.18 25.90 -6.63
CA ALA A 73 10.83 24.62 -7.23
C ALA A 73 10.47 23.61 -6.15
N ARG A 74 9.52 22.72 -6.49
CA ARG A 74 9.13 21.57 -5.67
C ARG A 74 9.21 20.29 -6.50
N GLU A 75 9.75 19.27 -5.88
CA GLU A 75 9.89 17.93 -6.46
C GLU A 75 9.41 16.87 -5.46
N ALA A 76 8.89 15.77 -5.96
CA ALA A 76 8.50 14.61 -5.18
C ALA A 76 9.08 13.33 -5.80
N ASP A 77 9.74 12.51 -4.96
CA ASP A 77 10.06 11.12 -5.31
C ASP A 77 8.86 10.24 -4.92
N LEU A 78 8.22 9.67 -5.93
CA LEU A 78 7.08 8.79 -5.78
C LEU A 78 7.48 7.35 -6.08
N ARG A 79 7.22 6.47 -5.13
CA ARG A 79 7.27 5.02 -5.31
C ARG A 79 5.88 4.42 -5.31
N TYR A 80 5.53 3.68 -6.35
CA TYR A 80 4.22 3.04 -6.46
C TYR A 80 4.31 1.66 -7.11
N LEU A 81 3.33 0.80 -6.83
CA LEU A 81 3.26 -0.56 -7.33
C LEU A 81 1.83 -0.84 -7.81
N PRO A 82 1.62 -1.06 -9.12
CA PRO A 82 0.34 -1.54 -9.63
C PRO A 82 0.02 -2.91 -9.05
N LEU A 83 -1.18 -3.08 -8.50
CA LEU A 83 -1.61 -4.31 -7.88
C LEU A 83 -3.06 -4.60 -8.25
N ALA A 84 -3.35 -5.85 -8.59
CA ALA A 84 -4.69 -6.34 -8.84
C ALA A 84 -5.13 -7.27 -7.72
N ARG A 85 -6.35 -7.08 -7.22
CA ARG A 85 -7.05 -8.01 -6.32
C ARG A 85 -8.08 -8.77 -7.15
N MET A 86 -7.98 -10.09 -7.18
CA MET A 86 -8.84 -10.96 -7.99
C MET A 86 -9.45 -12.06 -7.13
N VAL A 87 -10.72 -12.39 -7.41
CA VAL A 87 -11.40 -13.56 -6.88
C VAL A 87 -11.80 -14.43 -8.06
N VAL A 88 -11.36 -15.67 -8.05
CA VAL A 88 -11.66 -16.65 -9.11
C VAL A 88 -12.93 -17.41 -8.72
N PRO A 89 -13.97 -17.46 -9.57
CA PRO A 89 -15.25 -18.08 -9.24
C PRO A 89 -15.15 -19.55 -8.77
N GLU A 90 -14.23 -20.33 -9.34
CA GLU A 90 -13.96 -21.73 -9.01
C GLU A 90 -13.29 -21.87 -7.64
N HIS A 91 -12.69 -20.79 -7.13
CA HIS A 91 -11.92 -20.75 -5.89
C HIS A 91 -12.34 -19.58 -5.00
N ARG A 92 -13.64 -19.38 -4.78
CA ARG A 92 -14.18 -18.26 -3.98
C ARG A 92 -13.59 -18.15 -2.56
N HIS A 93 -13.06 -19.25 -2.03
CA HIS A 93 -12.41 -19.27 -0.72
C HIS A 93 -11.01 -18.63 -0.72
N ARG A 94 -10.50 -18.18 -1.87
CA ARG A 94 -9.17 -17.59 -2.07
C ARG A 94 -9.29 -16.20 -2.71
N VAL A 95 -8.45 -15.28 -2.25
CA VAL A 95 -8.26 -13.96 -2.86
C VAL A 95 -6.82 -13.89 -3.35
N TYR A 96 -6.66 -13.56 -4.63
CA TYR A 96 -5.37 -13.47 -5.31
C TYR A 96 -4.97 -12.01 -5.40
N TYR A 97 -3.75 -11.70 -4.96
CA TYR A 97 -3.10 -10.40 -5.11
C TYR A 97 -1.98 -10.55 -6.13
N VAL A 98 -2.12 -9.90 -7.27
CA VAL A 98 -1.18 -10.01 -8.39
C VAL A 98 -0.49 -8.68 -8.61
N TYR A 99 0.83 -8.69 -8.71
CA TYR A 99 1.63 -7.48 -8.92
C TYR A 99 2.95 -7.82 -9.61
N PRO A 100 3.62 -6.85 -10.27
CA PRO A 100 4.88 -7.13 -10.94
C PRO A 100 5.98 -7.40 -9.91
N GLY A 101 6.68 -8.52 -10.06
CA GLY A 101 7.96 -8.80 -9.40
C GLY A 101 9.13 -8.42 -10.30
N GLN A 102 10.35 -8.73 -9.86
CA GLN A 102 11.57 -8.35 -10.59
C GLN A 102 11.68 -9.05 -11.95
N SER A 103 11.36 -10.35 -12.01
CA SER A 103 11.49 -11.19 -13.22
C SER A 103 10.15 -11.66 -13.78
N SER A 104 9.13 -11.79 -12.94
CA SER A 104 7.81 -12.30 -13.30
C SER A 104 6.71 -11.66 -12.44
N LEU A 105 5.46 -11.89 -12.82
CA LEU A 105 4.33 -11.55 -11.95
C LEU A 105 4.40 -12.37 -10.67
N GLN A 106 4.21 -11.70 -9.54
CA GLN A 106 4.06 -12.32 -8.24
C GLN A 106 2.58 -12.48 -7.92
N VAL A 107 2.23 -13.64 -7.36
CA VAL A 107 0.87 -13.97 -6.96
C VAL A 107 0.87 -14.37 -5.50
N PHE A 108 0.23 -13.56 -4.66
CA PHE A 108 0.07 -13.83 -3.25
C PHE A 108 -1.39 -14.20 -2.95
N ILE A 109 -1.58 -15.30 -2.22
CA ILE A 109 -2.91 -15.87 -1.98
C ILE A 109 -3.26 -15.74 -0.51
N LEU A 110 -4.42 -15.18 -0.22
CA LEU A 110 -5.00 -15.18 1.12
C LEU A 110 -6.35 -15.91 1.13
N PRO A 111 -6.72 -16.54 2.25
CA PRO A 111 -8.08 -17.01 2.44
C PRO A 111 -9.06 -15.83 2.40
N SER A 112 -10.21 -16.04 1.78
CA SER A 112 -11.33 -15.10 1.85
C SER A 112 -11.80 -14.91 3.29
N SER A 113 -12.43 -13.76 3.58
CA SER A 113 -12.98 -13.47 4.92
C SER A 113 -14.02 -14.52 5.36
N GLN A 114 -14.83 -15.02 4.44
CA GLN A 114 -15.78 -16.09 4.72
C GLN A 114 -15.04 -17.37 5.15
N ARG A 115 -13.95 -17.73 4.46
CA ARG A 115 -13.16 -18.91 4.79
C ARG A 115 -12.45 -18.77 6.14
N THR A 116 -11.92 -17.59 6.45
CA THR A 116 -11.30 -17.35 7.77
C THR A 116 -12.31 -17.49 8.90
N TRP A 117 -13.54 -17.01 8.71
CA TRP A 117 -14.61 -17.18 9.69
C TRP A 117 -15.01 -18.65 9.89
N GLN A 118 -15.13 -19.42 8.81
CA GLN A 118 -15.40 -20.86 8.90
C GLN A 118 -14.33 -21.60 9.72
N ILE A 119 -13.06 -21.28 9.50
CA ILE A 119 -11.95 -21.88 10.24
C ILE A 119 -12.02 -21.48 11.72
N ALA A 120 -12.22 -20.19 12.01
CA ALA A 120 -12.33 -19.70 13.38
C ALA A 120 -13.47 -20.40 14.16
N LEU A 121 -14.65 -20.53 13.54
CA LEU A 121 -15.78 -21.22 14.15
C LEU A 121 -15.49 -22.72 14.38
N ALA A 122 -14.85 -23.39 13.42
CA ALA A 122 -14.48 -24.80 13.58
C ALA A 122 -13.49 -25.02 14.72
N VAL A 123 -12.46 -24.16 14.83
CA VAL A 123 -11.48 -24.20 15.93
C VAL A 123 -12.15 -23.94 17.28
N LEU A 124 -13.00 -22.92 17.36
CA LEU A 124 -13.76 -22.62 18.58
C LEU A 124 -14.65 -23.79 19.00
N GLY A 125 -15.34 -24.43 18.05
CA GLY A 125 -16.14 -25.62 18.31
C GLY A 125 -15.32 -26.79 18.84
N ALA A 126 -14.17 -27.07 18.22
CA ALA A 126 -13.26 -28.13 18.67
C ALA A 126 -12.74 -27.88 20.08
N LEU A 127 -12.33 -26.63 20.39
CA LEU A 127 -11.88 -26.25 21.72
C LEU A 127 -12.99 -26.39 22.78
N ALA A 128 -14.24 -26.03 22.43
CA ALA A 128 -15.38 -26.19 23.33
C ALA A 128 -15.65 -27.67 23.64
N VAL A 129 -15.58 -28.56 22.65
CA VAL A 129 -15.73 -30.01 22.86
C VAL A 129 -14.61 -30.56 23.76
N LEU A 130 -13.35 -30.17 23.50
CA LEU A 130 -12.22 -30.58 24.34
C LEU A 130 -12.38 -30.10 25.78
N TYR A 131 -12.85 -28.87 25.97
CA TYR A 131 -13.13 -28.32 27.29
C TYR A 131 -14.25 -29.08 28.02
N LEU A 132 -15.34 -29.43 27.32
CA LEU A 132 -16.41 -30.22 27.91
C LEU A 132 -15.91 -31.62 28.30
N LEU A 133 -15.16 -32.28 27.41
CA LEU A 133 -14.58 -33.59 27.71
C LEU A 133 -13.64 -33.55 28.91
N SER A 134 -12.78 -32.53 29.02
CA SER A 134 -11.90 -32.39 30.19
C SER A 134 -12.68 -32.18 31.48
N ARG A 135 -13.84 -31.51 31.42
CA ARG A 135 -14.73 -31.35 32.56
C ARG A 135 -15.51 -32.61 32.93
N PHE A 136 -15.76 -33.52 31.97
CA PHE A 136 -16.44 -34.81 32.23
C PHE A 136 -15.48 -35.92 32.65
N LEU A 137 -14.19 -35.83 32.29
CA LEU A 137 -13.14 -36.80 32.62
C LEU A 137 -12.41 -36.48 33.94
N THR A 138 -12.71 -35.35 34.58
CA THR A 138 -12.21 -34.93 35.89
C THR A 138 -13.33 -34.96 36.92
#